data_AF-A0A261C9Y1-F1
#
_entry.id   AF-A0A261C9Y1-F1
#
_cell.length_a   1.000
_cell.length_b   1.000
_cell.length_c   1.000
_cell.angle_alpha   90.00
_cell.angle_beta   90.00
_cell.angle_gamma   90.00
#
_symmetry.space_group_name_H-M   'P 1'
#
loop_
_entity.id
_entity.type
_entity.pdbx_description
1 polymer ?
#
loop_
_entity_poly.entity_id
_entity_poly.type
_entity_poly.pdbx_seq_one_letter_code
_entity_poly.pdbx_strand_id
1 'polypeptide(L)'
;MYLRLLLLFGTTIAANFDPTEFFKTRCEPKCVFEASNLNSTNIDKFPKDCSTVCSDLAIDDKCDLTEEQLTATLQNMKHLVGSLIVISVKHTSIQAEPPFFPGDLDFLIVLNNKMLEVGMTSLNTINCSSIGIDNNKEMTKLNMPNLKYMYPSEVNKTEIKVRIDGLSKKFCVTTQEMYNLMGVPNIDLDSLEGMHCEPPIAPTNGKVCNSSYTLIYPTEILDGCTQYFGSLVINPQNEKDVSKLKSVEAIFGPLFIEKTNLTSIDFLTNLKFISTLGYDTAAIQVINNPFLSNFSFPSLKKIKTNGHDGVIFTNNSYTLSEDPSFCHFFEDIQDLEDWASPKFDEKTCESIQMRYDQQPVKRSARSNGLMMLVVISVLTIFWLFHVACICPPLFHYKVPNGSSGEKMLPFIEKFEKNPVIIHSFSMNGIRGIISLAKATGNPKLMDNLEGIIFDSAPTRTFTHQNGKAMMLSRPKVGYLSDEKRAKIHEKISPISSIPAIRSTFSTYWYIHDKVQLPKRQLYFYSNADSMVPVPPLEEFMETQKSRGCHVDSYNFGKSEHVAHFKEKPEKYKRMCIEFLEKM
;
A
#
# COMPACT_ATOMS: atom_id res chain seq x y z
N MET A 1 -20.46 -16.54 13.40
CA MET A 1 -19.76 -16.12 12.16
C MET A 1 -18.51 -15.30 12.46
N TYR A 2 -18.54 -14.36 13.42
CA TYR A 2 -17.37 -13.58 13.84
C TYR A 2 -16.27 -14.37 14.59
N LEU A 3 -16.62 -15.43 15.34
CA LEU A 3 -15.63 -16.32 15.97
C LEU A 3 -14.74 -17.09 14.96
N ARG A 4 -15.20 -17.22 13.70
CA ARG A 4 -14.38 -17.78 12.60
C ARG A 4 -13.46 -16.74 11.95
N LEU A 5 -13.68 -15.45 12.20
CA LEU A 5 -12.84 -14.37 11.68
C LEU A 5 -11.58 -14.17 12.54
N LEU A 6 -11.66 -14.41 13.86
CA LEU A 6 -10.51 -14.36 14.76
C LEU A 6 -9.50 -15.49 14.52
N LEU A 7 -9.96 -16.67 14.08
CA LEU A 7 -9.08 -17.78 13.69
C LEU A 7 -8.36 -17.56 12.34
N LEU A 8 -8.74 -16.54 11.56
CA LEU A 8 -8.14 -16.26 10.25
C LEU A 8 -6.89 -15.36 10.32
N PHE A 9 -6.61 -14.71 11.45
CA PHE A 9 -5.37 -13.94 11.64
C PHE A 9 -4.16 -14.82 12.02
N GLY A 10 -4.39 -16.10 12.35
CA GLY A 10 -3.34 -17.02 12.78
C GLY A 10 -2.76 -17.95 11.69
N THR A 11 -2.93 -17.69 10.39
CA THR A 11 -2.46 -18.63 9.36
C THR A 11 -1.75 -18.00 8.18
N THR A 12 -0.64 -17.29 8.42
CA THR A 12 0.46 -17.24 7.44
C THR A 12 1.82 -17.18 8.14
N ILE A 13 2.57 -18.28 7.98
CA ILE A 13 3.99 -18.54 8.26
C ILE A 13 4.36 -18.89 9.73
N ALA A 14 4.23 -20.17 10.06
CA ALA A 14 5.38 -21.01 10.41
C ALA A 14 4.95 -22.49 10.36
N ALA A 15 5.50 -23.25 9.41
CA ALA A 15 5.66 -24.67 9.68
C ALA A 15 6.61 -24.76 10.89
N ASN A 16 6.11 -25.27 12.02
CA ASN A 16 6.79 -25.49 13.31
C ASN A 16 6.91 -24.28 14.27
N PHE A 17 5.82 -23.60 14.64
CA PHE A 17 5.81 -22.79 15.89
C PHE A 17 5.23 -23.62 17.04
N ASP A 18 6.07 -23.98 18.02
CA ASP A 18 5.64 -24.52 19.32
C ASP A 18 5.65 -23.38 20.34
N PRO A 19 4.49 -22.85 20.76
CA PRO A 19 4.39 -21.78 21.77
C PRO A 19 5.10 -22.16 23.08
N THR A 20 5.14 -23.45 23.39
CA THR A 20 5.77 -23.99 24.59
C THR A 20 7.29 -23.83 24.54
N GLU A 21 7.91 -24.03 23.38
CA GLU A 21 9.35 -23.83 23.17
C GLU A 21 9.70 -22.34 23.07
N PHE A 22 8.81 -21.54 22.46
CA PHE A 22 8.95 -20.08 22.39
C PHE A 22 9.05 -19.43 23.77
N PHE A 23 8.13 -19.73 24.69
CA PHE A 23 8.16 -19.14 26.03
C PHE A 23 9.30 -19.70 26.91
N LYS A 24 9.62 -21.00 26.79
CA LYS A 24 10.71 -21.63 27.54
C LYS A 24 12.08 -21.03 27.26
N THR A 25 12.30 -20.49 26.06
CA THR A 25 13.57 -19.84 25.69
C THR A 25 13.67 -18.38 26.13
N ARG A 26 12.55 -17.76 26.57
CA ARG A 26 12.48 -16.32 26.90
C ARG A 26 12.08 -16.01 28.34
N CYS A 27 11.52 -16.96 29.08
CA CYS A 27 11.17 -16.80 30.49
C CYS A 27 11.62 -17.98 31.35
N GLU A 28 11.83 -17.70 32.64
CA GLU A 28 11.94 -18.75 33.65
C GLU A 28 10.65 -19.59 33.68
N PRO A 29 10.72 -20.93 33.81
CA PRO A 29 9.53 -21.79 33.77
C PRO A 29 8.43 -21.40 34.77
N LYS A 30 8.78 -20.87 35.95
CA LYS A 30 7.82 -20.40 36.96
C LYS A 30 7.10 -19.11 36.59
N CYS A 31 7.57 -18.39 35.57
CA CYS A 31 7.00 -17.13 35.08
C CYS A 31 6.23 -17.31 33.76
N VAL A 32 6.00 -18.56 33.34
CA VAL A 32 5.17 -18.90 32.18
C VAL A 32 3.75 -19.18 32.67
N PHE A 33 2.77 -18.44 32.15
CA PHE A 33 1.37 -18.68 32.45
C PHE A 33 0.71 -19.47 31.32
N GLU A 34 0.60 -20.80 31.48
CA GLU A 34 0.15 -21.69 30.39
C GLU A 34 -1.35 -21.61 30.09
N ALA A 35 -2.18 -21.19 31.06
CA ALA A 35 -3.63 -21.18 30.87
C ALA A 35 -4.07 -20.18 29.78
N SER A 36 -3.28 -19.14 29.51
CA SER A 36 -3.55 -18.05 28.56
C SER A 36 -4.77 -17.19 28.95
N ASN A 37 -5.94 -17.77 29.23
CA ASN A 37 -7.12 -17.05 29.71
C ASN A 37 -7.09 -16.83 31.23
N LEU A 38 -7.33 -15.61 31.70
CA LEU A 38 -7.33 -15.30 33.15
C LEU A 38 -8.75 -15.30 33.74
N ASN A 39 -8.98 -16.06 34.82
CA ASN A 39 -10.23 -16.11 35.58
C ASN A 39 -10.00 -16.65 37.01
N SER A 40 -11.05 -16.69 37.84
CA SER A 40 -10.97 -17.14 39.24
C SER A 40 -10.44 -18.56 39.43
N THR A 41 -10.60 -19.45 38.44
CA THR A 41 -10.14 -20.85 38.54
C THR A 41 -8.64 -21.01 38.33
N ASN A 42 -7.99 -20.04 37.69
CA ASN A 42 -6.57 -20.10 37.35
C ASN A 42 -5.76 -18.87 37.80
N ILE A 43 -6.38 -17.89 38.46
CA ILE A 43 -5.73 -16.72 39.06
C ILE A 43 -4.58 -17.10 40.01
N ASP A 44 -4.69 -18.23 40.71
CA ASP A 44 -3.66 -18.72 41.63
C ASP A 44 -2.45 -19.33 40.91
N LYS A 45 -2.61 -19.66 39.62
CA LYS A 45 -1.52 -20.12 38.73
C LYS A 45 -0.80 -18.96 38.05
N PHE A 46 -1.35 -17.74 38.13
CA PHE A 46 -0.68 -16.57 37.56
C PHE A 46 0.59 -16.24 38.36
N PRO A 47 1.74 -15.99 37.70
CA PRO A 47 3.02 -15.80 38.37
C PRO A 47 3.16 -14.40 38.99
N LYS A 48 2.47 -14.18 40.12
CA LYS A 48 2.37 -12.87 40.82
C LYS A 48 3.70 -12.30 41.31
N ASP A 49 4.72 -13.13 41.49
CA ASP A 49 6.06 -12.70 41.94
C ASP A 49 7.04 -12.40 40.78
N CYS A 50 6.59 -12.57 39.54
CA CYS A 50 7.44 -12.37 38.35
C CYS A 50 7.30 -10.97 37.76
N SER A 51 8.45 -10.30 37.58
CA SER A 51 8.52 -9.03 36.86
C SER A 51 8.38 -9.18 35.34
N THR A 52 8.72 -10.34 34.79
CA THR A 52 8.53 -10.69 33.37
C THR A 52 7.68 -11.93 33.32
N VAL A 53 6.55 -11.86 32.62
CA VAL A 53 5.63 -12.99 32.45
C VAL A 53 5.58 -13.36 30.97
N CYS A 54 5.67 -14.65 30.67
CA CYS A 54 5.48 -15.18 29.32
C CYS A 54 4.08 -15.79 29.20
N SER A 55 3.26 -15.23 28.32
CA SER A 55 1.90 -15.72 28.07
C SER A 55 1.29 -15.04 26.84
N ASP A 56 0.42 -15.75 26.14
CA ASP A 56 -0.62 -15.13 25.33
C ASP A 56 -1.80 -14.80 26.26
N LEU A 57 -1.70 -13.68 26.98
CA LEU A 57 -2.65 -13.32 28.02
C LEU A 57 -3.98 -12.86 27.41
N ALA A 58 -5.03 -13.62 27.67
CA ALA A 58 -6.39 -13.34 27.26
C ALA A 58 -7.27 -12.99 28.47
N ILE A 59 -7.94 -11.84 28.41
CA ILE A 59 -9.02 -11.45 29.33
C ILE A 59 -10.29 -11.40 28.49
N ASP A 60 -11.12 -12.44 28.59
CA ASP A 60 -12.30 -12.64 27.75
C ASP A 60 -13.62 -12.55 28.53
N ASP A 61 -14.74 -12.91 27.87
CA ASP A 61 -16.08 -12.92 28.46
C ASP A 61 -16.26 -13.93 29.60
N LYS A 62 -15.30 -14.83 29.81
CA LYS A 62 -15.27 -15.80 30.92
C LYS A 62 -14.46 -15.30 32.12
N CYS A 63 -13.79 -14.15 32.02
CA CYS A 63 -13.17 -13.52 33.17
C CYS A 63 -14.24 -13.06 34.17
N ASP A 64 -14.22 -13.65 35.36
CA ASP A 64 -15.12 -13.36 36.49
C ASP A 64 -14.43 -12.56 37.60
N LEU A 65 -13.20 -12.12 37.37
CA LEU A 65 -12.42 -11.29 38.29
C LEU A 65 -12.94 -9.86 38.30
N THR A 66 -12.88 -9.17 39.44
CA THR A 66 -13.12 -7.72 39.51
C THR A 66 -11.93 -6.93 38.96
N GLU A 67 -12.11 -5.65 38.64
CA GLU A 67 -11.01 -4.75 38.25
C GLU A 67 -9.92 -4.70 39.34
N GLU A 68 -10.30 -4.72 40.62
CA GLU A 68 -9.36 -4.77 41.75
C GLU A 68 -8.57 -6.07 41.79
N GLN A 69 -9.23 -7.21 41.53
CA GLN A 69 -8.57 -8.52 41.49
C GLN A 69 -7.62 -8.64 40.30
N LEU A 70 -8.02 -8.17 39.12
CA LEU A 70 -7.15 -8.07 37.95
C LEU A 70 -5.95 -7.17 38.27
N THR A 71 -6.21 -6.02 38.87
CA THR A 71 -5.17 -5.06 39.23
C THR A 71 -4.15 -5.65 40.18
N ALA A 72 -4.61 -6.25 41.26
CA ALA A 72 -3.75 -6.92 42.24
C ALA A 72 -2.99 -8.12 41.65
N THR A 73 -3.56 -8.80 40.63
CA THR A 73 -2.91 -9.94 39.97
C THR A 73 -1.78 -9.49 39.06
N LEU A 74 -1.96 -8.40 38.32
CA LEU A 74 -1.02 -7.91 37.32
C LEU A 74 -0.01 -6.88 37.87
N GLN A 75 -0.19 -6.38 39.11
CA GLN A 75 0.58 -5.27 39.69
C GLN A 75 2.11 -5.38 39.62
N ASN A 76 2.65 -6.60 39.73
CA ASN A 76 4.10 -6.84 39.74
C ASN A 76 4.67 -7.11 38.33
N MET A 77 3.80 -7.42 37.36
CA MET A 77 4.20 -7.71 36.00
C MET A 77 4.69 -6.42 35.35
N LYS A 78 5.98 -6.38 35.00
CA LYS A 78 6.60 -5.26 34.28
C LYS A 78 6.82 -5.49 32.79
N HIS A 79 6.85 -6.75 32.40
CA HIS A 79 7.02 -7.17 31.01
C HIS A 79 6.09 -8.33 30.68
N LEU A 80 5.36 -8.24 29.57
CA LEU A 80 4.60 -9.37 29.02
C LEU A 80 5.21 -9.82 27.69
N VAL A 81 5.86 -10.98 27.69
CA VAL A 81 6.38 -11.63 26.49
C VAL A 81 5.29 -12.52 25.90
N GLY A 82 4.72 -12.14 24.77
CA GLY A 82 3.59 -12.83 24.13
C GLY A 82 2.53 -11.84 23.67
N SER A 83 1.29 -12.29 23.58
CA SER A 83 0.15 -11.48 23.11
C SER A 83 -0.68 -10.93 24.27
N LEU A 84 -1.35 -9.79 24.07
CA LEU A 84 -2.39 -9.29 24.97
C LEU A 84 -3.71 -9.19 24.21
N ILE A 85 -4.72 -9.93 24.68
CA ILE A 85 -6.04 -9.99 24.05
C ILE A 85 -7.09 -9.69 25.12
N VAL A 86 -7.78 -8.55 24.98
CA VAL A 86 -8.89 -8.17 25.86
C VAL A 86 -10.16 -8.09 25.03
N ILE A 87 -11.09 -9.02 25.25
CA ILE A 87 -12.26 -9.20 24.40
C ILE A 87 -13.56 -9.39 25.17
N SER A 88 -14.59 -8.62 24.81
CA SER A 88 -15.94 -8.75 25.37
C SER A 88 -16.01 -8.70 26.91
N VAL A 89 -15.07 -8.00 27.56
CA VAL A 89 -15.06 -7.87 29.03
C VAL A 89 -16.12 -6.88 29.52
N LYS A 90 -16.46 -7.01 30.80
CA LYS A 90 -17.42 -6.10 31.48
C LYS A 90 -16.74 -4.92 32.18
N HIS A 91 -15.41 -4.87 32.15
CA HIS A 91 -14.60 -3.83 32.79
C HIS A 91 -14.63 -2.51 32.03
N THR A 92 -14.41 -1.43 32.78
CA THR A 92 -14.34 -0.06 32.29
C THR A 92 -12.93 0.36 31.88
N SER A 93 -11.89 -0.30 32.43
CA SER A 93 -10.48 -0.06 32.14
C SER A 93 -9.65 -1.28 32.56
N ILE A 94 -8.41 -1.41 32.08
CA ILE A 94 -7.53 -2.52 32.46
C ILE A 94 -6.58 -2.11 33.61
N GLN A 95 -6.34 -0.80 33.82
CA GLN A 95 -5.59 -0.09 34.90
C GLN A 95 -4.24 -0.66 35.41
N ALA A 96 -3.84 -1.88 35.06
CA ALA A 96 -2.83 -2.63 35.81
C ALA A 96 -1.91 -3.39 34.88
N GLU A 97 -0.84 -2.75 34.42
CA GLU A 97 -0.13 -3.28 33.28
C GLU A 97 1.38 -2.96 33.20
N PRO A 98 2.14 -3.85 32.53
CA PRO A 98 3.58 -3.78 32.39
C PRO A 98 4.06 -2.57 31.55
N PRO A 99 5.17 -1.88 31.91
CA PRO A 99 5.80 -0.85 31.09
C PRO A 99 6.27 -1.27 29.70
N PHE A 100 6.44 -2.57 29.41
CA PHE A 100 7.04 -3.02 28.15
C PHE A 100 6.51 -4.38 27.66
N PHE A 101 6.09 -4.47 26.39
CA PHE A 101 5.61 -5.70 25.75
C PHE A 101 6.56 -6.13 24.62
N PRO A 102 7.34 -7.21 24.77
CA PRO A 102 8.02 -7.85 23.64
C PRO A 102 7.07 -8.88 22.98
N GLY A 103 6.12 -8.42 22.18
CA GLY A 103 5.11 -9.28 21.55
C GLY A 103 5.48 -9.64 20.12
N ASP A 104 5.81 -10.91 19.87
CA ASP A 104 5.92 -11.41 18.50
C ASP A 104 4.54 -11.61 17.81
N LEU A 105 3.41 -11.33 18.51
CA LEU A 105 2.00 -11.41 18.06
C LEU A 105 1.07 -10.39 18.78
N ASP A 106 -0.22 -10.33 18.35
CA ASP A 106 -1.17 -9.21 18.42
C ASP A 106 -1.42 -8.52 19.80
N PHE A 107 -1.51 -7.17 19.79
CA PHE A 107 -2.09 -6.37 20.88
C PHE A 107 -3.53 -6.00 20.49
N LEU A 108 -4.52 -6.63 21.14
CA LEU A 108 -5.93 -6.51 20.77
C LEU A 108 -6.81 -6.15 21.96
N ILE A 109 -7.58 -5.07 21.82
CA ILE A 109 -8.63 -4.66 22.76
C ILE A 109 -9.91 -4.48 21.95
N VAL A 110 -10.76 -5.50 21.91
CA VAL A 110 -11.88 -5.54 20.95
C VAL A 110 -13.21 -5.91 21.59
N LEU A 111 -14.31 -5.31 21.10
CA LEU A 111 -15.68 -5.65 21.51
C LEU A 111 -16.00 -5.45 23.01
N ASN A 112 -15.23 -4.61 23.72
CA ASN A 112 -15.44 -4.33 25.14
C ASN A 112 -16.44 -3.17 25.28
N ASN A 113 -17.73 -3.48 25.18
CA ASN A 113 -18.80 -2.47 25.12
C ASN A 113 -18.91 -1.56 26.35
N LYS A 114 -18.34 -1.94 27.50
CA LYS A 114 -18.35 -1.16 28.75
C LYS A 114 -17.03 -0.46 29.06
N MET A 115 -16.01 -0.72 28.25
CA MET A 115 -14.71 -0.10 28.41
C MET A 115 -14.78 1.38 28.04
N LEU A 116 -14.32 2.24 28.95
CA LEU A 116 -14.29 3.70 28.80
C LEU A 116 -12.93 4.18 28.30
N GLU A 117 -11.87 3.45 28.60
CA GLU A 117 -10.48 3.72 28.23
C GLU A 117 -9.62 2.45 28.32
N VAL A 118 -8.41 2.46 27.73
CA VAL A 118 -7.45 1.35 27.86
C VAL A 118 -6.83 1.34 29.26
N GLY A 119 -6.34 2.49 29.73
CA GLY A 119 -5.83 2.65 31.10
C GLY A 119 -4.40 2.18 31.35
N MET A 120 -3.65 1.85 30.30
CA MET A 120 -2.24 1.43 30.37
C MET A 120 -1.30 2.63 30.54
N THR A 121 -1.47 3.35 31.64
CA THR A 121 -0.76 4.63 31.86
C THR A 121 0.76 4.47 32.01
N SER A 122 1.23 3.30 32.45
CA SER A 122 2.67 3.01 32.64
C SER A 122 3.36 2.46 31.39
N LEU A 123 2.60 2.09 30.36
CA LEU A 123 3.12 1.49 29.13
C LEU A 123 3.93 2.51 28.34
N ASN A 124 5.21 2.23 28.10
CA ASN A 124 6.11 3.11 27.36
C ASN A 124 6.60 2.54 26.03
N THR A 125 6.65 1.21 25.92
CA THR A 125 7.22 0.52 24.77
C THR A 125 6.40 -0.71 24.40
N ILE A 126 6.12 -0.87 23.11
CA ILE A 126 5.51 -2.08 22.55
C ILE A 126 6.36 -2.56 21.37
N ASN A 127 6.87 -3.78 21.43
CA ASN A 127 7.38 -4.47 20.25
C ASN A 127 6.21 -5.29 19.69
N CYS A 128 5.59 -4.83 18.61
CA CYS A 128 4.52 -5.53 17.92
C CYS A 128 4.42 -5.00 16.48
N SER A 129 3.92 -5.83 15.56
CA SER A 129 3.69 -5.41 14.17
C SER A 129 2.29 -4.81 13.95
N SER A 130 1.36 -4.96 14.92
CA SER A 130 -0.01 -4.45 14.83
C SER A 130 -0.65 -4.22 16.21
N ILE A 131 -1.36 -3.10 16.35
CA ILE A 131 -2.23 -2.75 17.48
C ILE A 131 -3.66 -2.61 16.97
N GLY A 132 -4.61 -3.30 17.61
CA GLY A 132 -6.03 -3.22 17.30
C GLY A 132 -6.87 -2.84 18.51
N ILE A 133 -7.56 -1.70 18.45
CA ILE A 133 -8.51 -1.23 19.47
C ILE A 133 -9.85 -0.96 18.77
N ASP A 134 -10.65 -2.02 18.62
CA ASP A 134 -11.81 -2.00 17.72
C ASP A 134 -13.12 -2.29 18.43
N ASN A 135 -14.19 -1.58 18.04
CA ASN A 135 -15.56 -1.85 18.48
C ASN A 135 -15.79 -1.75 20.01
N ASN A 136 -15.06 -0.86 20.70
CA ASN A 136 -15.29 -0.55 22.12
C ASN A 136 -16.22 0.67 22.23
N LYS A 137 -17.53 0.43 22.11
CA LYS A 137 -18.55 1.48 21.83
C LYS A 137 -18.68 2.60 22.88
N GLU A 138 -18.39 2.31 24.14
CA GLU A 138 -18.45 3.31 25.22
C GLU A 138 -17.09 3.99 25.48
N MET A 139 -16.03 3.59 24.76
CA MET A 139 -14.67 4.10 24.96
C MET A 139 -14.57 5.55 24.50
N THR A 140 -14.15 6.44 25.41
CA THR A 140 -14.05 7.89 25.16
C THR A 140 -12.62 8.40 25.16
N LYS A 141 -11.66 7.64 25.64
CA LYS A 141 -10.25 8.03 25.71
C LYS A 141 -9.34 6.84 25.45
N LEU A 142 -8.14 7.10 24.93
CA LEU A 142 -7.10 6.09 24.80
C LEU A 142 -6.48 5.77 26.17
N ASN A 143 -5.93 6.77 26.85
CA ASN A 143 -5.24 6.69 28.15
C ASN A 143 -3.98 5.81 28.14
N MET A 144 -3.12 6.04 27.14
CA MET A 144 -1.76 5.48 27.01
C MET A 144 -0.69 6.59 26.86
N PRO A 145 -0.61 7.56 27.81
CA PRO A 145 0.17 8.80 27.65
C PRO A 145 1.68 8.61 27.55
N ASN A 146 2.21 7.48 28.01
CA ASN A 146 3.66 7.22 28.06
C ASN A 146 4.19 6.38 26.89
N LEU A 147 3.32 5.85 26.02
CA LEU A 147 3.71 5.02 24.89
C LEU A 147 4.46 5.86 23.86
N LYS A 148 5.78 5.67 23.77
CA LYS A 148 6.70 6.47 22.94
C LYS A 148 7.49 5.63 21.95
N TYR A 149 7.70 4.36 22.26
CA TYR A 149 8.55 3.48 21.48
C TYR A 149 7.73 2.33 20.97
N MET A 150 7.70 2.15 19.66
CA MET A 150 7.18 0.93 19.08
C MET A 150 8.14 0.37 18.04
N TYR A 151 8.24 -0.95 18.02
CA TYR A 151 9.15 -1.69 17.16
C TYR A 151 8.38 -2.81 16.48
N PRO A 152 8.61 -3.08 15.19
CA PRO A 152 8.02 -4.22 14.52
C PRO A 152 8.65 -5.50 15.08
N SER A 153 7.80 -6.46 15.41
CA SER A 153 8.22 -7.72 16.01
C SER A 153 8.89 -8.68 15.03
N GLU A 154 8.57 -8.58 13.74
CA GLU A 154 9.11 -9.45 12.70
C GLU A 154 10.33 -8.83 12.00
N VAL A 155 11.40 -9.61 11.83
CA VAL A 155 12.66 -9.19 11.16
C VAL A 155 12.44 -8.65 9.74
N ASN A 156 11.34 -9.03 9.08
CA ASN A 156 11.00 -8.65 7.71
C ASN A 156 9.88 -7.59 7.58
N LYS A 157 9.24 -7.20 8.69
CA LYS A 157 8.26 -6.12 8.70
C LYS A 157 8.92 -4.86 9.22
N THR A 158 8.72 -3.75 8.52
CA THR A 158 9.21 -2.44 8.95
C THR A 158 8.10 -1.52 9.43
N GLU A 159 6.85 -1.84 9.11
CA GLU A 159 5.66 -1.04 9.40
C GLU A 159 4.93 -1.58 10.63
N ILE A 160 4.39 -0.66 11.44
CA ILE A 160 3.57 -0.94 12.63
C ILE A 160 2.18 -0.40 12.36
N LYS A 161 1.19 -1.29 12.23
CA LYS A 161 -0.19 -0.90 11.93
C LYS A 161 -0.96 -0.58 13.21
N VAL A 162 -1.60 0.57 13.29
CA VAL A 162 -2.49 0.92 14.39
C VAL A 162 -3.90 1.10 13.86
N ARG A 163 -4.81 0.25 14.34
CA ARG A 163 -6.24 0.32 14.05
C ARG A 163 -6.99 0.68 15.32
N ILE A 164 -7.70 1.80 15.29
CA ILE A 164 -8.51 2.32 16.39
C ILE A 164 -9.83 2.83 15.78
N ASP A 165 -10.84 1.96 15.75
CA ASP A 165 -12.11 2.19 15.06
C ASP A 165 -13.32 1.63 15.85
N GLY A 166 -14.54 2.06 15.54
CA GLY A 166 -15.77 1.56 16.13
C GLY A 166 -15.95 1.97 17.60
N LEU A 167 -15.36 3.10 17.99
CA LEU A 167 -15.40 3.63 19.35
C LEU A 167 -16.58 4.59 19.58
N SER A 168 -16.64 5.24 20.75
CA SER A 168 -17.63 6.29 21.00
C SER A 168 -17.42 7.48 20.08
N LYS A 169 -18.50 8.19 19.70
CA LYS A 169 -18.40 9.47 18.99
C LYS A 169 -17.69 10.57 19.79
N LYS A 170 -17.56 10.38 21.11
CA LYS A 170 -16.82 11.27 22.01
C LYS A 170 -15.35 10.83 22.19
N PHE A 171 -14.92 9.78 21.49
CA PHE A 171 -13.56 9.28 21.58
C PHE A 171 -12.58 10.35 21.17
N CYS A 172 -11.57 10.56 22.02
CA CYS A 172 -10.51 11.51 21.76
C CYS A 172 -9.13 10.94 22.11
N VAL A 173 -8.11 11.46 21.41
CA VAL A 173 -6.69 11.21 21.67
C VAL A 173 -6.07 12.51 22.18
N THR A 174 -5.35 12.47 23.29
CA THR A 174 -4.71 13.68 23.83
C THR A 174 -3.59 14.17 22.92
N THR A 175 -3.24 15.46 22.99
CA THR A 175 -2.09 16.02 22.25
C THR A 175 -0.78 15.32 22.58
N GLN A 176 -0.60 14.89 23.83
CA GLN A 176 0.57 14.15 24.28
C GLN A 176 0.64 12.74 23.65
N GLU A 177 -0.47 11.99 23.65
CA GLU A 177 -0.54 10.67 23.02
C GLU A 177 -0.32 10.77 21.52
N MET A 178 -0.99 11.72 20.85
CA MET A 178 -0.87 11.90 19.41
C MET A 178 0.57 12.30 19.02
N TYR A 179 1.20 13.21 19.77
CA TYR A 179 2.60 13.58 19.53
C TYR A 179 3.54 12.36 19.65
N ASN A 180 3.34 11.53 20.67
CA ASN A 180 4.16 10.33 20.85
C ASN A 180 3.93 9.31 19.72
N LEU A 181 2.67 9.05 19.36
CA LEU A 181 2.32 8.13 18.26
C LEU A 181 2.93 8.59 16.94
N MET A 182 2.78 9.87 16.57
CA MET A 182 3.36 10.41 15.33
C MET A 182 4.89 10.39 15.32
N GLY A 183 5.51 10.37 16.50
CA GLY A 183 6.96 10.26 16.68
C GLY A 183 7.52 8.86 16.44
N VAL A 184 6.67 7.83 16.40
CA VAL A 184 7.12 6.46 16.13
C VAL A 184 7.50 6.31 14.64
N PRO A 185 8.68 5.76 14.32
CA PRO A 185 9.06 5.49 12.94
C PRO A 185 8.17 4.43 12.27
N ASN A 186 7.81 4.62 11.00
CA ASN A 186 7.04 3.66 10.18
C ASN A 186 5.71 3.17 10.81
N ILE A 187 5.06 3.99 11.64
CA ILE A 187 3.73 3.71 12.17
C ILE A 187 2.65 4.17 11.17
N ASP A 188 1.75 3.26 10.84
CA ASP A 188 0.56 3.50 10.03
C ASP A 188 -0.61 3.84 10.98
N LEU A 189 -1.13 5.07 10.84
CA LEU A 189 -2.20 5.66 11.64
C LEU A 189 -3.47 5.90 10.81
N ASP A 190 -3.61 5.28 9.63
CA ASP A 190 -4.71 5.58 8.72
C ASP A 190 -6.06 5.22 9.31
N SER A 191 -6.12 4.08 10.01
CA SER A 191 -7.32 3.59 10.68
C SER A 191 -7.49 4.13 12.12
N LEU A 192 -7.00 5.36 12.40
CA LEU A 192 -7.23 6.06 13.66
C LEU A 192 -8.37 7.08 13.51
N GLU A 193 -9.55 6.74 14.05
CA GLU A 193 -10.69 7.64 14.13
C GLU A 193 -10.75 8.40 15.47
N GLY A 194 -11.46 9.53 15.50
CA GLY A 194 -11.69 10.34 16.70
C GLY A 194 -11.34 11.82 16.53
N MET A 195 -11.20 12.50 17.66
CA MET A 195 -10.82 13.91 17.77
C MET A 195 -9.65 14.11 18.75
N HIS A 196 -9.06 15.30 18.80
CA HIS A 196 -8.13 15.62 19.88
C HIS A 196 -8.89 15.94 21.18
N CYS A 197 -8.38 15.48 22.32
CA CYS A 197 -9.02 15.74 23.61
C CYS A 197 -8.90 17.21 24.03
N GLU A 198 -9.97 17.75 24.63
CA GLU A 198 -9.97 19.04 25.32
C GLU A 198 -9.92 18.86 26.85
N PRO A 199 -9.15 19.70 27.59
CA PRO A 199 -8.16 20.66 27.08
C PRO A 199 -6.88 19.96 26.59
N PRO A 200 -6.04 20.63 25.77
CA PRO A 200 -4.78 20.05 25.34
C PRO A 200 -3.81 19.92 26.51
N ILE A 201 -2.92 18.93 26.42
CA ILE A 201 -1.85 18.69 27.39
C ILE A 201 -0.59 19.38 26.89
N ALA A 202 -0.03 20.26 27.72
CA ALA A 202 1.22 20.96 27.41
C ALA A 202 2.43 20.00 27.46
N PRO A 203 3.38 20.11 26.51
CA PRO A 203 4.60 19.32 26.56
C PRO A 203 5.48 19.76 27.74
N THR A 204 6.30 18.84 28.26
CA THR A 204 7.17 19.10 29.43
C THR A 204 8.10 20.31 29.23
N ASN A 205 8.60 20.51 28.01
CA ASN A 205 9.50 21.61 27.63
C ASN A 205 8.93 22.39 26.44
N GLY A 206 7.78 23.04 26.63
CA GLY A 206 7.18 23.85 25.59
C GLY A 206 5.84 24.48 25.96
N LYS A 207 5.22 25.12 24.99
CA LYS A 207 3.95 25.83 25.16
C LYS A 207 2.94 25.37 24.12
N VAL A 208 1.72 25.07 24.56
CA VAL A 208 0.57 24.92 23.67
C VAL A 208 -0.13 26.27 23.54
N CYS A 209 -0.40 26.67 22.31
CA CYS A 209 -1.15 27.87 21.97
C CYS A 209 -2.46 27.46 21.32
N ASN A 210 -3.57 27.88 21.92
CA ASN A 210 -4.90 27.57 21.41
C ASN A 210 -5.26 28.48 20.24
N SER A 211 -6.02 27.97 19.29
CA SER A 211 -6.60 28.72 18.19
C SER A 211 -8.04 28.27 17.91
N SER A 212 -8.70 28.92 16.96
CA SER A 212 -10.06 28.54 16.57
C SER A 212 -10.08 27.15 15.90
N TYR A 213 -11.15 26.38 16.11
CA TYR A 213 -11.42 25.15 15.35
C TYR A 213 -11.90 25.40 13.91
N THR A 214 -12.16 26.66 13.53
CA THR A 214 -12.64 27.01 12.20
C THR A 214 -11.51 27.57 11.34
N LEU A 215 -11.68 27.53 10.02
CA LEU A 215 -10.76 28.18 9.08
C LEU A 215 -11.09 29.66 8.83
N ILE A 216 -12.11 30.20 9.50
CA ILE A 216 -12.66 31.53 9.24
C ILE A 216 -11.85 32.63 9.95
N TYR A 217 -11.41 32.34 11.17
CA TYR A 217 -10.76 33.34 12.02
C TYR A 217 -9.24 33.20 11.93
N PRO A 218 -8.50 34.29 11.64
CA PRO A 218 -7.05 34.27 11.66
C PRO A 218 -6.54 33.91 13.06
N THR A 219 -5.46 33.15 13.10
CA THR A 219 -4.83 32.77 14.36
C THR A 219 -4.09 33.97 14.95
N GLU A 220 -4.22 34.18 16.25
CA GLU A 220 -3.30 35.04 16.99
C GLU A 220 -1.94 34.34 17.08
N ILE A 221 -0.98 34.80 16.28
CA ILE A 221 0.36 34.19 16.22
C ILE A 221 1.20 34.70 17.40
N LEU A 222 1.43 33.81 18.37
CA LEU A 222 2.11 34.09 19.62
C LEU A 222 3.55 33.56 19.60
N ASP A 223 4.43 34.20 20.37
CA ASP A 223 5.81 33.75 20.52
C ASP A 223 5.93 32.57 21.51
N GLY A 224 6.97 31.75 21.31
CA GLY A 224 7.33 30.62 22.14
C GLY A 224 6.39 29.41 22.05
N CYS A 225 5.45 29.38 21.12
CA CYS A 225 4.55 28.25 20.92
C CYS A 225 5.29 27.06 20.32
N THR A 226 5.29 25.93 21.03
CA THR A 226 5.82 24.65 20.53
C THR A 226 4.73 23.85 19.82
N GLN A 227 3.47 24.02 20.23
CA GLN A 227 2.33 23.32 19.65
C GLN A 227 1.17 24.29 19.45
N TYR A 228 0.45 24.15 18.35
CA TYR A 228 -0.85 24.79 18.15
C TYR A 228 -1.97 23.77 18.32
N PHE A 229 -3.00 24.14 19.06
CA PHE A 229 -4.20 23.33 19.27
C PHE A 229 -5.41 24.07 18.72
N GLY A 230 -5.99 23.54 17.64
CA GLY A 230 -6.88 24.28 16.76
C GLY A 230 -6.25 24.54 15.38
N SER A 231 -6.99 25.22 14.50
CA SER A 231 -6.55 25.58 13.15
C SER A 231 -5.50 26.68 13.18
N LEU A 232 -4.41 26.53 12.43
CA LEU A 232 -3.41 27.57 12.21
C LEU A 232 -3.72 28.29 10.90
N VAL A 233 -4.40 29.45 11.01
CA VAL A 233 -4.91 30.26 9.91
C VAL A 233 -4.03 31.50 9.72
N ILE A 234 -3.37 31.60 8.57
CA ILE A 234 -2.48 32.70 8.19
C ILE A 234 -3.10 33.45 7.00
N ASN A 235 -3.24 34.77 7.15
CA ASN A 235 -3.81 35.65 6.12
C ASN A 235 -3.17 37.05 6.20
N PRO A 236 -3.59 38.04 5.38
CA PRO A 236 -3.00 39.39 5.40
C PRO A 236 -2.98 40.10 6.75
N GLN A 237 -3.84 39.70 7.70
CA GLN A 237 -3.91 40.35 9.02
C GLN A 237 -2.75 39.94 9.93
N ASN A 238 -2.23 38.72 9.77
CA ASN A 238 -1.22 38.14 10.65
C ASN A 238 0.05 37.64 9.91
N GLU A 239 0.14 37.78 8.59
CA GLU A 239 1.31 37.33 7.80
C GLU A 239 2.65 37.94 8.26
N LYS A 240 2.62 39.13 8.87
CA LYS A 240 3.79 39.80 9.45
C LYS A 240 4.38 39.08 10.68
N ASP A 241 3.58 38.23 11.34
CA ASP A 241 3.93 37.57 12.59
C ASP A 241 4.43 36.14 12.39
N VAL A 242 4.45 35.63 11.16
CA VAL A 242 4.80 34.23 10.84
C VAL A 242 6.20 33.82 11.30
N SER A 243 7.12 34.76 11.47
CA SER A 243 8.46 34.51 12.00
C SER A 243 8.46 33.90 13.42
N LYS A 244 7.40 34.13 14.22
CA LYS A 244 7.21 33.55 15.55
C LYS A 244 6.92 32.05 15.52
N LEU A 245 6.48 31.52 14.38
CA LEU A 245 6.12 30.11 14.20
C LEU A 245 7.35 29.18 14.08
N LYS A 246 8.57 29.73 14.09
CA LYS A 246 9.83 28.98 13.97
C LYS A 246 9.97 27.86 15.00
N SER A 247 9.45 28.06 16.21
CA SER A 247 9.54 27.10 17.32
C SER A 247 8.44 26.03 17.32
N VAL A 248 7.43 26.15 16.45
CA VAL A 248 6.30 25.23 16.38
C VAL A 248 6.76 23.88 15.84
N GLU A 249 6.47 22.82 16.59
CA GLU A 249 6.79 21.44 16.25
C GLU A 249 5.58 20.61 15.84
N ALA A 250 4.38 20.96 16.34
CA ALA A 250 3.16 20.23 15.99
C ALA A 250 1.95 21.17 15.87
N ILE A 251 1.05 20.83 14.95
CA ILE A 251 -0.26 21.47 14.80
C ILE A 251 -1.32 20.37 14.97
N PHE A 252 -2.15 20.48 16.00
CA PHE A 252 -3.33 19.65 16.23
C PHE A 252 -4.55 20.36 15.65
N GLY A 253 -4.58 20.41 14.33
CA GLY A 253 -5.53 21.11 13.49
C GLY A 253 -4.95 21.36 12.09
N PRO A 254 -5.76 21.90 11.17
CA PRO A 254 -5.32 22.20 9.81
C PRO A 254 -4.42 23.45 9.77
N LEU A 255 -3.44 23.45 8.86
CA LEU A 255 -2.69 24.63 8.44
C LEU A 255 -3.36 25.25 7.21
N PHE A 256 -3.82 26.48 7.34
CA PHE A 256 -4.53 27.21 6.28
C PHE A 256 -3.86 28.55 6.01
N ILE A 257 -3.36 28.77 4.80
CA ILE A 257 -2.65 29.99 4.40
C ILE A 257 -3.38 30.59 3.20
N GLU A 258 -3.97 31.78 3.36
CA GLU A 258 -4.72 32.39 2.28
C GLU A 258 -4.42 33.87 2.03
N LYS A 259 -4.50 34.28 0.76
CA LYS A 259 -4.50 35.69 0.33
C LYS A 259 -3.28 36.50 0.79
N THR A 260 -2.18 35.87 1.15
CA THR A 260 -0.96 36.52 1.66
C THR A 260 -0.10 37.08 0.53
N ASN A 261 0.79 38.01 0.89
CA ASN A 261 1.87 38.52 0.05
C ASN A 261 3.20 37.77 0.26
N LEU A 262 3.16 36.62 0.94
CA LEU A 262 4.33 35.78 1.19
C LEU A 262 4.90 35.27 -0.13
N THR A 263 6.22 35.33 -0.27
CA THR A 263 6.93 34.78 -1.44
C THR A 263 7.34 33.32 -1.23
N SER A 264 7.47 32.90 0.03
CA SER A 264 7.85 31.55 0.46
C SER A 264 7.17 31.19 1.79
N ILE A 265 6.94 29.90 2.02
CA ILE A 265 6.66 29.35 3.36
C ILE A 265 7.93 28.67 3.87
N ASP A 266 8.74 29.38 4.65
CA ASP A 266 10.04 28.89 5.19
C ASP A 266 10.19 29.13 6.70
N PHE A 267 9.14 29.64 7.34
CA PHE A 267 9.12 29.99 8.75
C PHE A 267 8.72 28.82 9.67
N LEU A 268 8.24 27.70 9.13
CA LEU A 268 7.84 26.48 9.87
C LEU A 268 8.99 25.46 9.95
N THR A 269 10.19 25.91 10.29
CA THR A 269 11.42 25.10 10.20
C THR A 269 11.43 23.88 11.13
N ASN A 270 10.78 23.98 12.29
CA ASN A 270 10.75 22.91 13.30
C ASN A 270 9.47 22.06 13.25
N LEU A 271 8.54 22.36 12.33
CA LEU A 271 7.26 21.66 12.25
C LEU A 271 7.52 20.20 11.85
N LYS A 272 7.17 19.28 12.74
CA LYS A 272 7.34 17.82 12.57
C LYS A 272 6.03 17.14 12.20
N PHE A 273 4.93 17.59 12.80
CA PHE A 273 3.67 16.84 12.82
C PHE A 273 2.46 17.74 12.57
N ILE A 274 1.56 17.29 11.72
CA ILE A 274 0.22 17.88 11.57
C ILE A 274 -0.81 16.76 11.73
N SER A 275 -1.79 16.96 12.61
CA SER A 275 -2.88 16.02 12.82
C SER A 275 -4.21 16.75 12.76
N THR A 276 -5.12 16.28 11.90
CA THR A 276 -6.47 16.85 11.73
C THR A 276 -7.57 15.92 12.22
N LEU A 277 -7.31 15.11 13.26
CA LEU A 277 -8.36 14.33 13.92
C LEU A 277 -9.53 15.24 14.35
N GLY A 278 -10.75 14.86 13.99
CA GLY A 278 -11.95 15.65 14.25
C GLY A 278 -12.26 16.74 13.23
N TYR A 279 -11.44 16.90 12.17
CA TYR A 279 -11.69 17.84 11.09
C TYR A 279 -12.01 17.13 9.78
N ASP A 280 -12.98 17.66 9.05
CA ASP A 280 -13.35 17.23 7.70
C ASP A 280 -12.74 18.16 6.65
N THR A 281 -11.41 18.28 6.66
CA THR A 281 -10.69 19.18 5.76
C THR A 281 -9.24 18.72 5.56
N ALA A 282 -8.60 19.21 4.50
CA ALA A 282 -7.20 18.91 4.22
C ALA A 282 -6.26 19.48 5.30
N ALA A 283 -5.22 18.73 5.61
CA ALA A 283 -4.27 19.07 6.67
C ALA A 283 -3.44 20.32 6.36
N ILE A 284 -3.10 20.52 5.09
CA ILE A 284 -2.43 21.74 4.60
C ILE A 284 -3.24 22.29 3.44
N GLN A 285 -3.58 23.57 3.53
CA GLN A 285 -4.31 24.30 2.51
C GLN A 285 -3.64 25.65 2.27
N VAL A 286 -3.22 25.90 1.04
CA VAL A 286 -2.55 27.13 0.64
C VAL A 286 -3.27 27.70 -0.57
N ILE A 287 -4.04 28.78 -0.37
CA ILE A 287 -5.03 29.23 -1.36
C ILE A 287 -4.90 30.72 -1.66
N ASN A 288 -4.92 31.11 -2.94
CA ASN A 288 -4.94 32.51 -3.37
C ASN A 288 -3.70 33.33 -2.93
N ASN A 289 -2.49 32.75 -2.91
CA ASN A 289 -1.26 33.48 -2.59
C ASN A 289 -0.44 33.73 -3.87
N PRO A 290 -0.70 34.83 -4.62
CA PRO A 290 -0.21 35.00 -5.98
C PRO A 290 1.31 35.15 -6.09
N PHE A 291 1.97 35.64 -5.02
CA PHE A 291 3.42 35.83 -4.98
C PHE A 291 4.17 34.60 -4.43
N LEU A 292 3.45 33.60 -3.92
CA LEU A 292 4.03 32.43 -3.29
C LEU A 292 4.61 31.48 -4.34
N SER A 293 5.94 31.40 -4.41
CA SER A 293 6.68 30.66 -5.43
C SER A 293 7.48 29.49 -4.90
N ASN A 294 7.55 29.33 -3.58
CA ASN A 294 8.31 28.28 -2.94
C ASN A 294 7.71 27.92 -1.56
N PHE A 295 8.06 26.76 -1.03
CA PHE A 295 7.83 26.41 0.37
C PHE A 295 8.90 25.42 0.86
N SER A 296 9.07 25.34 2.16
CA SER A 296 10.02 24.45 2.81
C SER A 296 9.52 24.03 4.20
N PHE A 297 9.40 22.72 4.41
CA PHE A 297 9.11 22.13 5.72
C PHE A 297 10.23 21.13 6.10
N PRO A 298 11.42 21.62 6.47
CA PRO A 298 12.62 20.78 6.56
C PRO A 298 12.55 19.70 7.66
N SER A 299 11.72 19.90 8.69
CA SER A 299 11.55 18.95 9.80
C SER A 299 10.27 18.12 9.71
N LEU A 300 9.45 18.31 8.67
CA LEU A 300 8.13 17.68 8.59
C LEU A 300 8.28 16.20 8.32
N LYS A 301 7.70 15.39 9.21
CA LYS A 301 7.84 13.93 9.21
C LYS A 301 6.54 13.21 8.93
N LYS A 302 5.41 13.75 9.39
CA LYS A 302 4.12 13.06 9.29
C LYS A 302 2.94 14.00 9.25
N ILE A 303 1.97 13.66 8.41
CA ILE A 303 0.67 14.31 8.32
C ILE A 303 -0.39 13.24 8.55
N LYS A 304 -1.21 13.38 9.59
CA LYS A 304 -2.38 12.54 9.81
C LYS A 304 -3.64 13.33 9.45
N THR A 305 -4.36 12.86 8.43
CA THR A 305 -5.66 13.38 8.01
C THR A 305 -6.74 12.30 8.04
N ASN A 306 -7.99 12.73 8.18
CA ASN A 306 -9.19 11.91 7.96
C ASN A 306 -10.01 12.41 6.75
N GLY A 307 -9.67 13.59 6.20
CA GLY A 307 -10.36 14.18 5.05
C GLY A 307 -9.80 13.67 3.73
N HIS A 308 -10.65 13.56 2.70
CA HIS A 308 -10.35 12.95 1.40
C HIS A 308 -9.10 13.47 0.67
N ASP A 309 -8.62 14.67 1.00
CA ASP A 309 -7.40 15.26 0.45
C ASP A 309 -6.44 15.59 1.60
N GLY A 310 -5.16 15.24 1.48
CA GLY A 310 -4.16 15.53 2.51
C GLY A 310 -3.63 16.97 2.44
N VAL A 311 -3.29 17.41 1.23
CA VAL A 311 -2.62 18.69 0.98
C VAL A 311 -3.19 19.35 -0.29
N ILE A 312 -3.54 20.63 -0.21
CA ILE A 312 -4.15 21.38 -1.32
C ILE A 312 -3.45 22.72 -1.50
N PHE A 313 -3.03 23.00 -2.73
CA PHE A 313 -2.52 24.29 -3.18
C PHE A 313 -3.39 24.78 -4.34
N THR A 314 -4.05 25.93 -4.21
CA THR A 314 -4.94 26.44 -5.27
C THR A 314 -4.75 27.93 -5.51
N ASN A 315 -4.65 28.34 -6.76
CA ASN A 315 -4.53 29.74 -7.19
C ASN A 315 -3.37 30.48 -6.51
N ASN A 316 -2.21 29.83 -6.43
CA ASN A 316 -0.95 30.45 -5.99
C ASN A 316 -0.11 30.85 -7.22
N SER A 317 1.22 30.91 -7.12
CA SER A 317 2.04 31.12 -8.33
C SER A 317 2.01 29.90 -9.26
N TYR A 318 2.15 30.17 -10.56
CA TYR A 318 2.25 29.17 -11.62
C TYR A 318 3.39 28.16 -11.38
N THR A 319 4.49 28.59 -10.76
CA THR A 319 5.64 27.73 -10.47
C THR A 319 5.26 26.54 -9.58
N LEU A 320 4.42 26.77 -8.55
CA LEU A 320 4.02 25.73 -7.62
C LEU A 320 3.12 24.67 -8.27
N SER A 321 2.33 25.03 -9.27
CA SER A 321 1.36 24.11 -9.89
C SER A 321 1.87 23.37 -11.13
N GLU A 322 3.13 23.59 -11.50
CA GLU A 322 3.73 23.03 -12.72
C GLU A 322 5.06 22.33 -12.50
N ASP A 323 5.82 22.70 -11.46
CA ASP A 323 7.03 21.97 -11.09
C ASP A 323 6.66 20.76 -10.21
N PRO A 324 6.85 19.53 -10.70
CA PRO A 324 6.46 18.33 -9.97
C PRO A 324 7.26 18.12 -8.68
N SER A 325 8.41 18.77 -8.50
CA SER A 325 9.22 18.66 -7.27
C SER A 325 8.46 19.12 -6.02
N PHE A 326 7.59 20.12 -6.14
CA PHE A 326 6.72 20.56 -5.04
C PHE A 326 5.68 19.51 -4.67
N CYS A 327 5.20 18.76 -5.65
CA CYS A 327 4.25 17.67 -5.42
C CYS A 327 4.95 16.48 -4.74
N HIS A 328 6.11 16.09 -5.28
CA HIS A 328 6.93 15.00 -4.75
C HIS A 328 7.43 15.23 -3.32
N PHE A 329 7.61 16.48 -2.92
CA PHE A 329 7.97 16.81 -1.53
C PHE A 329 7.04 16.14 -0.51
N PHE A 330 5.73 16.12 -0.77
CA PHE A 330 4.76 15.51 0.14
C PHE A 330 4.64 13.99 -0.07
N GLU A 331 4.98 13.45 -1.24
CA GLU A 331 5.06 11.99 -1.47
C GLU A 331 6.21 11.34 -0.68
N ASP A 332 7.30 12.09 -0.43
CA ASP A 332 8.45 11.63 0.35
C ASP A 332 8.20 11.62 1.88
N ILE A 333 7.13 12.27 2.33
CA ILE A 333 6.70 12.23 3.75
C ILE A 333 6.03 10.89 3.99
N GLN A 334 6.64 10.05 4.84
CA GLN A 334 6.08 8.76 5.24
C GLN A 334 4.61 8.93 5.66
N ASP A 335 3.73 8.10 5.08
CA ASP A 335 2.32 7.90 5.47
C ASP A 335 1.25 8.80 4.83
N LEU A 336 1.48 9.38 3.64
CA LEU A 336 0.38 9.79 2.77
C LEU A 336 0.09 8.66 1.76
N GLU A 337 -0.85 7.76 2.07
CA GLU A 337 -1.37 6.77 1.10
C GLU A 337 -2.02 7.48 -0.12
N ASP A 338 -2.17 6.75 -1.24
CA ASP A 338 -2.66 7.22 -2.56
C ASP A 338 -3.89 8.16 -2.50
N TRP A 339 -4.77 7.99 -1.50
CA TRP A 339 -5.98 8.80 -1.33
C TRP A 339 -5.72 10.21 -0.80
N ALA A 340 -4.66 10.44 -0.03
CA ALA A 340 -4.30 11.75 0.51
C ALA A 340 -3.30 12.52 -0.36
N SER A 341 -3.10 12.07 -1.61
CA SER A 341 -2.20 12.67 -2.60
C SER A 341 -2.38 14.19 -2.70
N PRO A 342 -1.29 14.97 -2.70
CA PRO A 342 -1.39 16.42 -2.77
C PRO A 342 -1.97 16.86 -4.12
N LYS A 343 -2.76 17.94 -4.09
CA LYS A 343 -3.37 18.55 -5.27
C LYS A 343 -2.89 19.98 -5.45
N PHE A 344 -2.49 20.33 -6.67
CA PHE A 344 -2.12 21.70 -7.05
C PHE A 344 -3.00 22.18 -8.19
N ASP A 345 -3.79 23.23 -7.99
CA ASP A 345 -4.80 23.73 -8.94
C ASP A 345 -5.72 22.61 -9.46
N GLU A 346 -6.21 21.76 -8.54
CA GLU A 346 -7.03 20.56 -8.81
C GLU A 346 -6.32 19.44 -9.59
N LYS A 347 -5.03 19.61 -9.92
CA LYS A 347 -4.20 18.64 -10.62
C LYS A 347 -3.55 17.70 -9.61
N THR A 348 -3.56 16.39 -9.92
CA THR A 348 -2.78 15.39 -9.18
C THR A 348 -1.29 15.47 -9.56
N CYS A 349 -0.40 15.01 -8.68
CA CYS A 349 1.04 14.93 -8.99
C CYS A 349 1.32 14.19 -10.30
N GLU A 350 0.65 13.06 -10.53
CA GLU A 350 0.79 12.29 -11.78
C GLU A 350 0.48 13.17 -13.00
N SER A 351 -0.59 13.97 -12.96
CA SER A 351 -0.98 14.83 -14.07
C SER A 351 -0.03 16.03 -14.29
N ILE A 352 0.64 16.49 -13.23
CA ILE A 352 1.65 17.55 -13.30
C ILE A 352 2.93 16.96 -13.91
N GLN A 353 3.38 15.82 -13.40
CA GLN A 353 4.55 15.08 -13.91
C GLN A 353 4.40 14.73 -15.39
N MET A 354 3.24 14.19 -15.79
CA MET A 354 2.95 13.89 -17.20
C MET A 354 3.05 15.11 -18.11
N ARG A 355 2.61 16.29 -17.65
CA ARG A 355 2.71 17.53 -18.42
C ARG A 355 4.14 18.05 -18.46
N TYR A 356 4.84 18.02 -17.33
CA TYR A 356 6.25 18.40 -17.22
C TYR A 356 7.12 17.57 -18.17
N ASP A 357 6.92 16.25 -18.22
CA ASP A 357 7.64 15.33 -19.11
C ASP A 357 7.30 15.55 -20.60
N GLN A 358 6.16 16.13 -20.90
CA GLN A 358 5.75 16.53 -22.26
C GLN A 358 6.28 17.91 -22.66
N GLN A 359 6.84 18.69 -21.73
CA GLN A 359 7.44 19.97 -22.08
C GLN A 359 8.74 19.75 -22.88
N PRO A 360 8.98 20.52 -23.95
CA PRO A 360 10.20 20.41 -24.74
C PRO A 360 11.41 20.87 -23.90
N VAL A 361 12.13 19.92 -23.32
CA VAL A 361 13.37 20.20 -22.58
C VAL A 361 14.37 20.90 -23.52
N LYS A 362 14.79 22.12 -23.17
CA LYS A 362 15.99 22.76 -23.73
C LYS A 362 17.22 21.95 -23.32
N ARG A 363 17.48 20.83 -24.00
CA ARG A 363 18.76 20.13 -23.97
C ARG A 363 19.62 20.64 -25.12
N SER A 364 20.80 21.12 -24.74
CA SER A 364 21.90 21.50 -25.63
C SER A 364 22.16 20.42 -26.68
N ALA A 365 22.44 20.88 -27.89
CA ALA A 365 22.71 20.11 -29.09
C ALA A 365 23.43 18.76 -28.87
N ARG A 366 22.69 17.66 -29.03
CA ARG A 366 23.22 16.41 -29.60
C ARG A 366 22.12 15.63 -30.31
N SER A 367 22.18 15.72 -31.65
CA SER A 367 21.44 15.05 -32.72
C SER A 367 19.91 15.01 -32.64
N ASN A 368 19.28 15.77 -33.52
CA ASN A 368 17.88 15.64 -33.93
C ASN A 368 17.54 14.18 -34.29
N GLY A 369 16.63 13.57 -33.53
CA GLY A 369 15.93 12.34 -33.90
C GLY A 369 14.48 12.68 -34.25
N LEU A 370 14.24 12.86 -35.55
CA LEU A 370 12.93 12.93 -36.18
C LEU A 370 12.06 11.74 -35.74
N MET A 371 10.75 11.94 -35.54
CA MET A 371 9.77 10.86 -35.37
C MET A 371 9.79 10.00 -36.64
N MET A 372 10.63 8.96 -36.64
CA MET A 372 10.70 7.98 -37.72
C MET A 372 9.68 6.89 -37.43
N LEU A 373 8.57 6.92 -38.17
CA LEU A 373 7.93 5.71 -38.65
C LEU A 373 9.00 4.85 -39.32
N VAL A 374 9.61 3.92 -38.58
CA VAL A 374 10.49 2.93 -39.19
C VAL A 374 9.60 1.87 -39.82
N VAL A 375 9.19 2.10 -41.07
CA VAL A 375 8.86 1.01 -41.98
C VAL A 375 10.17 0.30 -42.26
N ILE A 376 10.45 -0.77 -41.51
CA ILE A 376 11.59 -1.65 -41.79
C ILE A 376 11.23 -2.42 -43.06
N SER A 377 11.63 -1.88 -44.21
CA SER A 377 11.72 -2.61 -45.47
C SER A 377 12.96 -3.51 -45.45
N VAL A 378 12.86 -4.65 -44.75
CA VAL A 378 13.82 -5.75 -44.95
C VAL A 378 13.43 -6.47 -46.24
N LEU A 379 14.03 -5.98 -47.32
CA LEU A 379 14.02 -6.59 -48.64
C LEU A 379 14.69 -7.97 -48.57
N THR A 380 13.87 -9.02 -48.70
CA THR A 380 13.90 -9.96 -49.85
C THR A 380 13.00 -11.19 -49.65
N ILE A 381 12.30 -11.33 -48.51
CA ILE A 381 11.31 -12.43 -48.30
C ILE A 381 9.92 -11.91 -47.84
N PHE A 382 9.80 -10.65 -47.41
CA PHE A 382 8.57 -10.10 -46.79
C PHE A 382 7.53 -9.47 -47.74
N TRP A 383 7.55 -9.78 -49.05
CA TRP A 383 6.53 -9.26 -49.97
C TRP A 383 5.14 -9.93 -49.85
N LEU A 384 4.95 -10.84 -48.89
CA LEU A 384 3.72 -11.64 -48.74
C LEU A 384 2.93 -11.38 -47.45
N PHE A 385 3.46 -10.62 -46.48
CA PHE A 385 2.81 -10.46 -45.17
C PHE A 385 2.71 -8.99 -44.74
N HIS A 386 1.51 -8.57 -44.33
CA HIS A 386 1.31 -7.29 -43.64
C HIS A 386 1.57 -7.49 -42.14
N VAL A 387 2.60 -6.82 -41.60
CA VAL A 387 2.95 -6.92 -40.18
C VAL A 387 2.44 -5.68 -39.43
N ALA A 388 1.60 -5.92 -38.42
CA ALA A 388 1.20 -4.90 -37.45
C ALA A 388 1.79 -5.24 -36.09
N CYS A 389 2.61 -4.34 -35.54
CA CYS A 389 3.14 -4.49 -34.18
C CYS A 389 2.24 -3.71 -33.21
N ILE A 390 1.67 -4.41 -32.24
CA ILE A 390 0.81 -3.83 -31.23
C ILE A 390 1.46 -4.07 -29.87
N CYS A 391 1.81 -2.99 -29.18
CA CYS A 391 2.37 -3.03 -27.84
C CYS A 391 1.31 -2.54 -26.84
N PRO A 392 0.64 -3.44 -26.10
CA PRO A 392 -0.29 -3.03 -25.05
C PRO A 392 0.50 -2.25 -23.97
N PRO A 393 0.06 -1.04 -23.58
CA PRO A 393 0.76 -0.28 -22.55
C PRO A 393 0.63 -0.97 -21.19
N LEU A 394 1.68 -0.90 -20.38
CA LEU A 394 1.78 -1.28 -18.96
C LEU A 394 1.24 -2.68 -18.60
N PHE A 395 2.13 -3.56 -18.15
CA PHE A 395 1.73 -4.88 -17.66
C PHE A 395 0.92 -4.75 -16.36
N HIS A 396 -0.12 -5.57 -16.23
CA HIS A 396 -0.90 -5.73 -15.01
C HIS A 396 -1.36 -7.18 -14.88
N TYR A 397 -1.45 -7.74 -13.67
CA TYR A 397 -1.83 -9.15 -13.48
C TYR A 397 -3.36 -9.39 -13.57
N LYS A 398 -4.19 -8.42 -13.12
CA LYS A 398 -5.67 -8.44 -13.22
C LYS A 398 -6.15 -8.64 -14.65
N VAL A 399 -7.21 -9.42 -14.87
CA VAL A 399 -7.80 -9.64 -16.19
C VAL A 399 -8.20 -8.29 -16.84
N PRO A 400 -7.75 -7.98 -18.08
CA PRO A 400 -8.05 -6.70 -18.73
C PRO A 400 -9.53 -6.59 -19.14
N ASN A 401 -10.03 -5.36 -19.34
CA ASN A 401 -11.31 -5.09 -19.99
C ASN A 401 -11.17 -5.13 -21.53
N GLY A 402 -12.23 -4.83 -22.28
CA GLY A 402 -12.24 -4.86 -23.75
C GLY A 402 -11.54 -3.68 -24.45
N SER A 403 -11.13 -2.64 -23.72
CA SER A 403 -10.74 -1.34 -24.29
C SER A 403 -9.53 -1.39 -25.23
N SER A 404 -8.53 -2.24 -24.95
CA SER A 404 -7.38 -2.40 -25.86
C SER A 404 -7.80 -3.17 -27.11
N GLY A 405 -8.65 -4.19 -26.96
CA GLY A 405 -9.26 -4.92 -28.06
C GLY A 405 -10.06 -4.03 -29.01
N GLU A 406 -10.90 -3.15 -28.48
CA GLU A 406 -11.70 -2.18 -29.26
C GLU A 406 -10.81 -1.29 -30.14
N LYS A 407 -9.61 -0.94 -29.67
CA LYS A 407 -8.63 -0.17 -30.45
C LYS A 407 -7.91 -1.02 -31.49
N MET A 408 -7.73 -2.31 -31.25
CA MET A 408 -7.08 -3.25 -32.19
C MET A 408 -8.01 -3.68 -33.32
N LEU A 409 -9.32 -3.78 -33.05
CA LEU A 409 -10.30 -4.33 -33.98
C LEU A 409 -10.32 -3.67 -35.36
N PRO A 410 -10.38 -2.33 -35.49
CA PRO A 410 -10.41 -1.68 -36.80
C PRO A 410 -9.18 -2.00 -37.67
N PHE A 411 -8.04 -2.27 -37.03
CA PHE A 411 -6.83 -2.67 -37.75
C PHE A 411 -6.93 -4.10 -38.27
N ILE A 412 -7.50 -5.02 -37.50
CA ILE A 412 -7.67 -6.42 -37.90
C ILE A 412 -8.74 -6.51 -39.00
N GLU A 413 -9.85 -5.79 -38.85
CA GLU A 413 -10.94 -5.74 -39.84
C GLU A 413 -10.46 -5.22 -41.21
N LYS A 414 -9.49 -4.29 -41.23
CA LYS A 414 -8.87 -3.81 -42.48
C LYS A 414 -8.25 -4.96 -43.31
N PHE A 415 -7.87 -6.05 -42.67
CA PHE A 415 -7.25 -7.21 -43.30
C PHE A 415 -8.12 -8.47 -43.22
N GLU A 416 -9.42 -8.36 -42.93
CA GLU A 416 -10.36 -9.49 -42.77
C GLU A 416 -10.36 -10.50 -43.93
N LYS A 417 -10.00 -10.05 -45.15
CA LYS A 417 -9.89 -10.90 -46.35
C LYS A 417 -8.57 -11.67 -46.48
N ASN A 418 -7.61 -11.45 -45.57
CA ASN A 418 -6.31 -12.12 -45.56
C ASN A 418 -6.21 -13.05 -44.34
N PRO A 419 -5.47 -14.16 -44.44
CA PRO A 419 -5.03 -14.94 -43.28
C PRO A 419 -4.41 -14.06 -42.20
N VAL A 420 -5.01 -14.02 -41.00
CA VAL A 420 -4.47 -13.30 -39.85
C VAL A 420 -3.88 -14.29 -38.86
N ILE A 421 -2.64 -14.01 -38.44
CA ILE A 421 -1.90 -14.83 -37.47
C ILE A 421 -1.45 -13.91 -36.35
N ILE A 422 -1.70 -14.32 -35.10
CA ILE A 422 -1.24 -13.58 -33.93
C ILE A 422 0.13 -14.10 -33.51
N HIS A 423 1.08 -13.18 -33.30
CA HIS A 423 2.36 -13.49 -32.66
C HIS A 423 2.42 -12.75 -31.33
N SER A 424 2.25 -13.49 -30.24
CA SER A 424 2.04 -12.97 -28.89
C SER A 424 3.29 -13.18 -28.03
N PHE A 425 3.73 -12.11 -27.36
CA PHE A 425 4.93 -12.11 -26.54
C PHE A 425 4.60 -11.92 -25.06
N SER A 426 5.09 -12.82 -24.23
CA SER A 426 4.90 -12.84 -22.77
C SER A 426 3.43 -12.85 -22.32
N MET A 427 3.24 -12.81 -21.00
CA MET A 427 1.92 -12.62 -20.39
C MET A 427 1.28 -11.26 -20.74
N ASN A 428 2.04 -10.24 -21.17
CA ASN A 428 1.45 -8.99 -21.64
C ASN A 428 0.72 -9.15 -23.00
N GLY A 429 1.26 -9.97 -23.91
CA GLY A 429 0.58 -10.33 -25.16
C GLY A 429 -0.74 -11.08 -24.90
N ILE A 430 -0.76 -11.95 -23.90
CA ILE A 430 -1.99 -12.65 -23.44
C ILE A 430 -3.07 -11.65 -23.02
N ARG A 431 -2.70 -10.56 -22.34
CA ARG A 431 -3.65 -9.49 -21.99
C ARG A 431 -4.27 -8.86 -23.24
N GLY A 432 -3.47 -8.62 -24.28
CA GLY A 432 -3.96 -8.12 -25.57
C GLY A 432 -5.01 -9.06 -26.17
N ILE A 433 -4.72 -10.35 -26.21
CA ILE A 433 -5.63 -11.39 -26.73
C ILE A 433 -6.94 -11.43 -25.93
N ILE A 434 -6.88 -11.37 -24.60
CA ILE A 434 -8.09 -11.35 -23.75
C ILE A 434 -8.92 -10.09 -23.98
N SER A 435 -8.27 -8.93 -24.06
CA SER A 435 -8.95 -7.66 -24.33
C SER A 435 -9.67 -7.71 -25.68
N LEU A 436 -9.01 -8.28 -26.69
CA LEU A 436 -9.54 -8.49 -28.03
C LEU A 436 -10.73 -9.49 -28.05
N ALA A 437 -10.62 -10.61 -27.33
CA ALA A 437 -11.70 -11.57 -27.19
C ALA A 437 -12.94 -10.95 -26.50
N LYS A 438 -12.73 -10.09 -25.50
CA LYS A 438 -13.82 -9.35 -24.83
C LYS A 438 -14.48 -8.32 -25.75
N ALA A 439 -13.70 -7.57 -26.53
CA ALA A 439 -14.22 -6.56 -27.45
C ALA A 439 -15.12 -7.15 -28.54
N THR A 440 -14.86 -8.39 -28.94
CA THR A 440 -15.63 -9.09 -29.99
C THR A 440 -16.73 -9.99 -29.46
N GLY A 441 -16.90 -10.04 -28.14
CA GLY A 441 -17.93 -10.86 -27.49
C GLY A 441 -17.74 -12.37 -27.62
N ASN A 442 -16.56 -12.85 -28.10
CA ASN A 442 -16.13 -14.25 -28.26
C ASN A 442 -17.23 -15.23 -28.75
N PRO A 443 -17.22 -15.73 -30.01
CA PRO A 443 -16.05 -16.33 -30.68
C PRO A 443 -15.69 -15.81 -32.08
N LYS A 444 -16.47 -14.88 -32.63
CA LYS A 444 -16.41 -14.49 -34.06
C LYS A 444 -15.03 -14.07 -34.59
N LEU A 445 -14.12 -13.60 -33.74
CA LEU A 445 -12.79 -13.19 -34.17
C LEU A 445 -11.76 -14.32 -34.15
N MET A 446 -11.77 -15.18 -33.12
CA MET A 446 -10.77 -16.25 -32.99
C MET A 446 -10.99 -17.36 -34.02
N ASP A 447 -12.23 -17.51 -34.49
CA ASP A 447 -12.58 -18.42 -35.59
C ASP A 447 -12.03 -17.97 -36.95
N ASN A 448 -11.72 -16.67 -37.11
CA ASN A 448 -11.19 -16.08 -38.34
C ASN A 448 -9.65 -15.99 -38.36
N LEU A 449 -8.97 -16.50 -37.32
CA LEU A 449 -7.52 -16.51 -37.23
C LEU A 449 -6.98 -17.88 -37.68
N GLU A 450 -6.01 -17.87 -38.59
CA GLU A 450 -5.42 -19.11 -39.12
C GLU A 450 -4.44 -19.77 -38.15
N GLY A 451 -3.87 -18.99 -37.24
CA GLY A 451 -3.02 -19.53 -36.20
C GLY A 451 -2.51 -18.50 -35.20
N ILE A 452 -1.82 -19.02 -34.19
CA ILE A 452 -1.19 -18.19 -33.15
C ILE A 452 0.19 -18.74 -32.77
N ILE A 453 1.14 -17.83 -32.60
CA ILE A 453 2.48 -18.11 -32.08
C ILE A 453 2.57 -17.44 -30.70
N PHE A 454 2.97 -18.21 -29.68
CA PHE A 454 3.30 -17.69 -28.37
C PHE A 454 4.81 -17.75 -28.13
N ASP A 455 5.38 -16.65 -27.69
CA ASP A 455 6.74 -16.58 -27.15
C ASP A 455 6.64 -16.29 -25.64
N SER A 456 7.12 -17.24 -24.83
CA SER A 456 7.23 -17.10 -23.38
C SER A 456 5.86 -16.92 -22.67
N ALA A 457 4.82 -17.63 -23.13
CA ALA A 457 3.45 -17.63 -22.57
C ALA A 457 2.57 -18.71 -23.24
N PRO A 458 1.32 -18.96 -22.78
CA PRO A 458 0.72 -18.61 -21.49
C PRO A 458 1.24 -19.52 -20.37
N THR A 459 1.36 -18.96 -19.16
CA THR A 459 1.73 -19.74 -17.98
C THR A 459 1.10 -19.17 -16.70
N ARG A 460 1.07 -19.98 -15.65
CA ARG A 460 0.74 -19.52 -14.30
C ARG A 460 1.99 -18.88 -13.69
N THR A 461 2.04 -17.55 -13.73
CA THR A 461 3.12 -16.79 -13.11
C THR A 461 2.94 -16.70 -11.59
N PHE A 462 4.06 -16.72 -10.88
CA PHE A 462 4.11 -16.47 -9.44
C PHE A 462 4.04 -14.97 -9.13
N THR A 463 3.77 -14.65 -7.86
CA THR A 463 3.65 -13.27 -7.35
C THR A 463 4.90 -12.44 -7.65
N HIS A 464 6.10 -12.97 -7.38
CA HIS A 464 7.37 -12.30 -7.67
C HIS A 464 7.60 -12.04 -9.16
N GLN A 465 7.18 -12.95 -10.05
CA GLN A 465 7.28 -12.78 -11.50
C GLN A 465 6.34 -11.67 -11.98
N ASN A 466 5.11 -11.63 -11.46
CA ASN A 466 4.17 -10.53 -11.72
C ASN A 466 4.73 -9.20 -11.20
N GLY A 467 5.34 -9.20 -10.02
CA GLY A 467 6.00 -8.03 -9.44
C GLY A 467 7.11 -7.49 -10.33
N LYS A 468 8.03 -8.37 -10.76
CA LYS A 468 9.11 -8.05 -11.69
C LYS A 468 8.59 -7.56 -13.04
N ALA A 469 7.54 -8.17 -13.60
CA ALA A 469 6.94 -7.74 -14.87
C ALA A 469 6.28 -6.36 -14.76
N MET A 470 5.56 -6.09 -13.67
CA MET A 470 4.97 -4.77 -13.43
C MET A 470 6.04 -3.69 -13.29
N MET A 471 7.12 -3.99 -12.55
CA MET A 471 8.27 -3.11 -12.41
C MET A 471 8.94 -2.82 -13.76
N LEU A 472 9.20 -3.83 -14.58
CA LEU A 472 9.83 -3.67 -15.89
C LEU A 472 8.96 -2.90 -16.88
N SER A 473 7.63 -3.02 -16.76
CA SER A 473 6.68 -2.32 -17.64
C SER A 473 6.47 -0.85 -17.27
N ARG A 474 7.03 -0.39 -16.14
CA ARG A 474 6.89 0.97 -15.62
C ARG A 474 8.22 1.72 -15.72
N PRO A 475 8.22 3.04 -15.97
CA PRO A 475 9.44 3.85 -15.96
C PRO A 475 10.22 3.70 -14.66
N LYS A 476 11.55 3.73 -14.75
CA LYS A 476 12.43 3.72 -13.56
C LYS A 476 12.18 4.98 -12.75
N VAL A 477 12.09 4.83 -11.44
CA VAL A 477 12.02 5.92 -10.46
C VAL A 477 13.37 6.04 -9.77
N GLY A 478 13.90 7.27 -9.64
CA GLY A 478 15.28 7.50 -9.18
C GLY A 478 15.56 7.10 -7.72
N TYR A 479 14.51 6.94 -6.91
CA TYR A 479 14.59 6.73 -5.46
C TYR A 479 14.25 5.29 -5.03
N LEU A 480 13.71 4.45 -5.92
CA LEU A 480 13.43 3.04 -5.62
C LEU A 480 14.21 2.13 -6.56
N SER A 481 15.04 1.27 -5.98
CA SER A 481 15.68 0.18 -6.71
C SER A 481 14.62 -0.70 -7.40
N ASP A 482 14.96 -1.25 -8.56
CA ASP A 482 14.12 -2.20 -9.31
C ASP A 482 13.66 -3.39 -8.44
N GLU A 483 14.46 -3.82 -7.45
CA GLU A 483 14.06 -4.87 -6.52
C GLU A 483 12.90 -4.46 -5.60
N LYS A 484 12.98 -3.27 -4.99
CA LYS A 484 11.89 -2.72 -4.16
C LYS A 484 10.63 -2.49 -4.99
N ARG A 485 10.77 -1.94 -6.21
CA ARG A 485 9.65 -1.75 -7.16
C ARG A 485 8.96 -3.08 -7.49
N ALA A 486 9.74 -4.15 -7.70
CA ALA A 486 9.18 -5.48 -7.97
C ALA A 486 8.43 -6.04 -6.76
N LYS A 487 8.98 -5.90 -5.54
CA LYS A 487 8.35 -6.36 -4.28
C LYS A 487 7.05 -5.62 -3.96
N ILE A 488 6.93 -4.33 -4.27
CA ILE A 488 5.68 -3.56 -4.12
C ILE A 488 4.56 -4.22 -4.93
N HIS A 489 4.84 -4.55 -6.19
CA HIS A 489 3.87 -5.15 -7.09
C HIS A 489 3.55 -6.63 -6.78
N GLU A 490 4.46 -7.33 -6.10
CA GLU A 490 4.25 -8.71 -5.66
C GLU A 490 3.07 -8.84 -4.68
N LYS A 491 2.94 -7.90 -3.72
CA LYS A 491 1.92 -7.93 -2.66
C LYS A 491 0.47 -7.81 -3.16
N ILE A 492 0.26 -7.27 -4.37
CA ILE A 492 -1.07 -6.89 -4.88
C ILE A 492 -1.69 -8.00 -5.75
N SER A 493 -0.98 -9.11 -6.03
CA SER A 493 -1.46 -10.16 -6.93
C SER A 493 -2.45 -11.12 -6.22
N PRO A 494 -3.72 -11.24 -6.68
CA PRO A 494 -4.71 -12.09 -6.05
C PRO A 494 -4.41 -13.57 -6.33
N ILE A 495 -4.26 -14.33 -5.25
CA ILE A 495 -4.23 -15.79 -5.30
C ILE A 495 -5.69 -16.27 -5.35
N SER A 496 -6.12 -16.85 -6.47
CA SER A 496 -7.43 -17.50 -6.57
C SER A 496 -7.24 -18.97 -6.92
N SER A 497 -7.28 -19.81 -5.89
CA SER A 497 -7.28 -21.28 -5.99
C SER A 497 -8.68 -21.85 -6.24
N ILE A 498 -9.71 -21.00 -6.30
CA ILE A 498 -11.13 -21.40 -6.33
C ILE A 498 -11.59 -21.53 -7.80
N PRO A 499 -11.88 -22.74 -8.31
CA PRO A 499 -12.18 -22.97 -9.72
C PRO A 499 -13.35 -22.16 -10.29
N ALA A 500 -14.36 -21.85 -9.47
CA ALA A 500 -15.55 -21.12 -9.93
C ALA A 500 -15.26 -19.64 -10.30
N ILE A 501 -14.25 -19.03 -9.67
CA ILE A 501 -13.95 -17.60 -9.82
C ILE A 501 -12.53 -17.32 -10.32
N ARG A 502 -11.71 -18.35 -10.53
CA ARG A 502 -10.30 -18.22 -10.93
C ARG A 502 -10.10 -17.40 -12.21
N SER A 503 -11.02 -17.51 -13.17
CA SER A 503 -10.97 -16.76 -14.42
C SER A 503 -11.27 -15.27 -14.22
N THR A 504 -11.93 -14.86 -13.15
CA THR A 504 -12.16 -13.43 -12.83
C THR A 504 -10.86 -12.73 -12.40
N PHE A 505 -9.95 -13.47 -11.75
CA PHE A 505 -8.79 -12.89 -11.08
C PHE A 505 -7.45 -13.18 -11.77
N SER A 506 -7.39 -14.21 -12.63
CA SER A 506 -6.17 -14.63 -13.30
C SER A 506 -6.27 -14.55 -14.82
N THR A 507 -5.33 -13.83 -15.43
CA THR A 507 -5.16 -13.74 -16.88
C THR A 507 -4.93 -15.13 -17.50
N TYR A 508 -4.15 -16.00 -16.85
CA TYR A 508 -3.94 -17.38 -17.29
C TYR A 508 -5.26 -18.18 -17.31
N TRP A 509 -6.01 -18.15 -16.21
CA TRP A 509 -7.26 -18.91 -16.16
C TRP A 509 -8.34 -18.33 -17.06
N TYR A 510 -8.33 -17.01 -17.32
CA TYR A 510 -9.25 -16.41 -18.28
C TYR A 510 -8.98 -16.91 -19.71
N ILE A 511 -7.74 -16.85 -20.20
CA ILE A 511 -7.44 -17.39 -21.54
C ILE A 511 -7.67 -18.91 -21.61
N HIS A 512 -7.41 -19.63 -20.52
CA HIS A 512 -7.64 -21.07 -20.44
C HIS A 512 -9.13 -21.45 -20.46
N ASP A 513 -9.98 -20.79 -19.65
CA ASP A 513 -11.37 -21.19 -19.42
C ASP A 513 -12.36 -20.47 -20.35
N LYS A 514 -12.03 -19.26 -20.79
CA LYS A 514 -12.99 -18.34 -21.42
C LYS A 514 -12.65 -17.96 -22.85
N VAL A 515 -11.49 -18.31 -23.38
CA VAL A 515 -11.07 -17.97 -24.75
C VAL A 515 -10.89 -19.26 -25.55
N GLN A 516 -11.60 -19.35 -26.68
CA GLN A 516 -11.34 -20.38 -27.69
C GLN A 516 -10.18 -19.88 -28.56
N LEU A 517 -9.04 -20.58 -28.55
CA LEU A 517 -7.87 -20.20 -29.34
C LEU A 517 -7.93 -20.79 -30.76
N PRO A 518 -7.17 -20.20 -31.72
CA PRO A 518 -7.04 -20.75 -33.07
C PRO A 518 -6.57 -22.21 -33.05
N LYS A 519 -6.99 -22.99 -34.06
CA LYS A 519 -6.70 -24.43 -34.11
C LYS A 519 -5.21 -24.74 -34.25
N ARG A 520 -4.43 -23.87 -34.91
CA ARG A 520 -2.98 -24.05 -35.09
C ARG A 520 -2.22 -23.14 -34.15
N GLN A 521 -1.33 -23.74 -33.35
CA GLN A 521 -0.64 -23.04 -32.28
C GLN A 521 0.84 -23.43 -32.28
N LEU A 522 1.74 -22.45 -32.15
CA LEU A 522 3.18 -22.65 -31.99
C LEU A 522 3.65 -22.02 -30.68
N TYR A 523 4.43 -22.75 -29.89
CA TYR A 523 4.94 -22.27 -28.59
C TYR A 523 6.46 -22.24 -28.55
N PHE A 524 7.02 -21.08 -28.23
CA PHE A 524 8.43 -20.89 -27.92
C PHE A 524 8.61 -20.66 -26.43
N TYR A 525 9.51 -21.43 -25.83
CA TYR A 525 9.83 -21.34 -24.41
C TYR A 525 11.26 -21.84 -24.16
N SER A 526 11.73 -21.72 -22.92
CA SER A 526 13.07 -22.15 -22.51
C SER A 526 13.06 -22.58 -21.05
N ASN A 527 13.81 -23.63 -20.68
CA ASN A 527 13.98 -23.99 -19.28
C ASN A 527 14.71 -22.93 -18.45
N ALA A 528 15.46 -22.03 -19.12
CA ALA A 528 16.16 -20.93 -18.47
C ALA A 528 15.36 -19.61 -18.45
N ASP A 529 14.10 -19.59 -18.90
CA ASP A 529 13.28 -18.39 -18.82
C ASP A 529 12.99 -18.03 -17.35
N SER A 530 13.53 -16.89 -16.90
CA SER A 530 13.39 -16.42 -15.51
C SER A 530 11.99 -15.92 -15.13
N MET A 531 11.08 -15.77 -16.09
CA MET A 531 9.74 -15.20 -15.93
C MET A 531 8.61 -16.21 -16.15
N VAL A 532 8.89 -17.35 -16.79
CA VAL A 532 7.88 -18.31 -17.24
C VAL A 532 8.13 -19.68 -16.62
N PRO A 533 7.29 -20.13 -15.69
CA PRO A 533 7.31 -21.52 -15.23
C PRO A 533 6.92 -22.45 -16.40
N VAL A 534 7.80 -23.40 -16.74
CA VAL A 534 7.60 -24.35 -17.84
C VAL A 534 6.46 -25.35 -17.57
N PRO A 535 6.33 -25.97 -16.38
CA PRO A 535 5.32 -27.01 -16.19
C PRO A 535 3.86 -26.52 -16.43
N PRO A 536 3.43 -25.34 -15.95
CA PRO A 536 2.10 -24.82 -16.29
C PRO A 536 1.92 -24.44 -17.77
N LEU A 537 3.00 -24.08 -18.48
CA LEU A 537 2.95 -23.81 -19.92
C LEU A 537 2.75 -25.12 -20.69
N GLU A 538 3.47 -26.18 -20.32
CA GLU A 538 3.30 -27.52 -20.90
C GLU A 538 1.91 -28.10 -20.62
N GLU A 539 1.38 -27.92 -19.41
CA GLU A 539 -0.01 -28.28 -19.06
C GLU A 539 -1.03 -27.54 -19.93
N PHE A 540 -0.79 -26.25 -20.21
CA PHE A 540 -1.62 -25.48 -21.11
C PHE A 540 -1.59 -26.06 -22.53
N MET A 541 -0.41 -26.40 -23.06
CA MET A 541 -0.24 -27.02 -24.37
C MET A 541 -0.99 -28.36 -24.48
N GLU A 542 -0.84 -29.23 -23.48
CA GLU A 542 -1.56 -30.52 -23.44
C GLU A 542 -3.08 -30.33 -23.39
N THR A 543 -3.55 -29.31 -22.66
CA THR A 543 -4.98 -28.96 -22.64
C THR A 543 -5.46 -28.52 -24.02
N GLN A 544 -4.69 -27.74 -24.77
CA GLN A 544 -5.05 -27.33 -26.14
C GLN A 544 -5.07 -28.54 -27.09
N LYS A 545 -4.11 -29.47 -26.97
CA LYS A 545 -4.13 -30.74 -27.73
C LYS A 545 -5.40 -31.54 -27.43
N SER A 546 -5.79 -31.66 -26.15
CA SER A 546 -7.03 -32.36 -25.78
C SER A 546 -8.31 -31.69 -26.30
N ARG A 547 -8.24 -30.39 -26.62
CA ARG A 547 -9.32 -29.62 -27.26
C ARG A 547 -9.32 -29.73 -28.78
N GLY A 548 -8.44 -30.54 -29.36
CA GLY A 548 -8.34 -30.76 -30.80
C GLY A 548 -7.50 -29.72 -31.55
N CYS A 549 -6.68 -28.92 -30.85
CA CYS A 549 -5.74 -28.00 -31.48
C CYS A 549 -4.46 -28.72 -31.93
N HIS A 550 -3.90 -28.27 -33.05
CA HIS A 550 -2.60 -28.68 -33.56
C HIS A 550 -1.53 -27.80 -32.88
N VAL A 551 -0.79 -28.39 -31.95
CA VAL A 551 0.18 -27.69 -31.10
C VAL A 551 1.60 -28.12 -31.44
N ASP A 552 2.36 -27.22 -32.06
CA ASP A 552 3.80 -27.32 -32.24
C ASP A 552 4.52 -26.54 -31.12
N SER A 553 5.71 -26.97 -30.70
CA SER A 553 6.51 -26.21 -29.73
C SER A 553 8.01 -26.41 -29.90
N TYR A 554 8.79 -25.45 -29.41
CA TYR A 554 10.24 -25.55 -29.38
C TYR A 554 10.82 -24.94 -28.10
N ASN A 555 11.56 -25.78 -27.38
CA ASN A 555 12.28 -25.39 -26.17
C ASN A 555 13.72 -24.95 -26.52
N PHE A 556 14.04 -23.68 -26.31
CA PHE A 556 15.35 -23.09 -26.60
C PHE A 556 16.42 -23.45 -25.55
N GLY A 557 16.05 -24.09 -24.45
CA GLY A 557 16.92 -24.65 -23.42
C GLY A 557 17.55 -23.62 -22.47
N LYS A 558 18.39 -22.72 -23.01
CA LYS A 558 19.18 -21.74 -22.24
C LYS A 558 18.95 -20.28 -22.67
N SER A 559 17.77 -19.98 -23.19
CA SER A 559 17.42 -18.61 -23.56
C SER A 559 16.57 -17.92 -22.50
N GLU A 560 16.84 -16.63 -22.29
CA GLU A 560 16.08 -15.79 -21.35
C GLU A 560 14.71 -15.37 -21.92
N HIS A 561 13.89 -14.80 -21.04
CA HIS A 561 12.51 -14.39 -21.35
C HIS A 561 12.41 -13.52 -22.61
N VAL A 562 11.64 -13.98 -23.61
CA VAL A 562 11.41 -13.29 -24.91
C VAL A 562 12.71 -12.99 -25.69
N ALA A 563 13.84 -13.60 -25.31
CA ALA A 563 15.13 -13.39 -25.95
C ALA A 563 15.43 -14.45 -27.03
N HIS A 564 14.51 -15.39 -27.27
CA HIS A 564 14.72 -16.58 -28.11
C HIS A 564 15.14 -16.23 -29.54
N PHE A 565 14.48 -15.24 -30.15
CA PHE A 565 14.85 -14.74 -31.49
C PHE A 565 16.21 -14.05 -31.47
N LYS A 566 16.50 -13.25 -30.42
CA LYS A 566 17.78 -12.53 -30.29
C LYS A 566 18.95 -13.51 -30.16
N GLU A 567 18.78 -14.59 -29.41
CA GLU A 567 19.83 -15.56 -29.14
C GLU A 567 19.98 -16.62 -30.24
N LYS A 568 18.87 -17.10 -30.80
CA LYS A 568 18.87 -18.17 -31.83
C LYS A 568 18.01 -17.79 -33.04
N PRO A 569 18.34 -16.70 -33.76
CA PRO A 569 17.50 -16.12 -34.81
C PRO A 569 17.19 -17.10 -35.93
N GLU A 570 18.18 -17.86 -36.40
CA GLU A 570 18.00 -18.78 -37.53
C GLU A 570 17.08 -19.94 -37.20
N LYS A 571 17.17 -20.48 -35.98
CA LYS A 571 16.26 -21.54 -35.54
C LYS A 571 14.85 -20.99 -35.32
N TYR A 572 14.73 -19.82 -34.69
CA TYR A 572 13.45 -19.15 -34.47
C TYR A 572 12.72 -18.88 -35.78
N LYS A 573 13.39 -18.23 -36.76
CA LYS A 573 12.83 -17.95 -38.09
C LYS A 573 12.36 -19.22 -38.78
N ARG A 574 13.18 -20.27 -38.76
CA ARG A 574 12.83 -21.55 -39.38
C ARG A 574 11.56 -22.13 -38.80
N MET A 575 11.43 -22.17 -37.47
CA MET A 575 10.22 -22.68 -36.81
C MET A 575 8.99 -21.84 -37.17
N CYS A 576 9.12 -20.51 -37.25
CA CYS A 576 8.02 -19.65 -37.71
C CYS A 576 7.64 -19.97 -39.16
N ILE A 577 8.61 -20.06 -40.07
CA ILE A 577 8.36 -20.35 -41.49
C ILE A 577 7.69 -21.72 -41.65
N GLU A 578 8.21 -22.77 -41.00
CA GLU A 578 7.63 -24.12 -41.02
C GLU A 578 6.20 -24.14 -40.47
N PHE A 579 5.89 -23.29 -39.48
CA PHE A 579 4.53 -23.15 -38.96
C PHE A 579 3.59 -22.45 -39.95
N LEU A 580 4.07 -21.41 -40.64
CA LEU A 580 3.33 -20.69 -41.66
C LEU A 580 3.07 -21.55 -42.91
N GLU A 581 4.04 -22.36 -43.33
CA GLU A 581 3.92 -23.25 -44.49
C GLU A 581 2.91 -24.38 -44.29
N LYS A 582 2.56 -24.69 -43.04
CA LYS A 582 1.54 -25.70 -42.69
C LYS A 582 0.12 -25.14 -42.73
N MET A 583 -0.06 -23.82 -42.85
CA MET A 583 -1.36 -23.15 -42.96
C MET A 583 -1.82 -23.14 -44.41
#